data_AF-A0A1E4A381-F1
#
_entry.id   AF-A0A1E4A381-F1
#
_cell.length_a   1.000
_cell.length_b   1.000
_cell.length_c   1.000
_cell.angle_alpha   90.00
_cell.angle_beta   90.00
_cell.angle_gamma   90.00
#
_symmetry.space_group_name_H-M   'P 1'
#
loop_
_entity.id
_entity.type
_entity.pdbx_description
1 polymer ?
#
loop_
_entity_poly.entity_id
_entity_poly.type
_entity_poly.pdbx_seq_one_letter_code
_entity_poly.pdbx_strand_id
1 'polypeptide(L)'
;PGLSADREGNLETLDMALRHGLKVYVFDSRIGQGDGKIAEMVNDFKDHPALAGYYITDEPDTSRLRSAVELMLKVKRLDPAKDAYLNHLPDWAIDGKEDYEHSFLKRYVEGAGRENIEYLAFDNYPFKRGDQLEKTYFNNLEIIRRVGLKYDLKTSSCLQSFGMGFNGTVELRRPNADELRMNVYSNLAYGIKNAVWYPYYTRDNLTEELRMYKSIIDSVGVKTDMYEPFRQLNSEMKQLGKTLIHLDALEVYHCGDSLWTGTQPPPADFIARVTDKKAEVILSRLTDKNSKKEYLMITNRSFLKPSQLEVKLTTPVKEVMEISKTDGNPGKTSYDNVGKTITIDLLPGEGRLYRLGK
;
A
#
# COMPACT_ATOMS: atom_id res chain seq x y z
N PRO A 1 -17.15 -3.14 13.33
CA PRO A 1 -17.42 -2.00 12.42
C PRO A 1 -18.01 -2.53 11.12
N GLY A 2 -19.18 -2.05 10.70
CA GLY A 2 -19.96 -2.64 9.60
C GLY A 2 -21.01 -3.66 10.05
N LEU A 3 -21.73 -3.37 11.14
CA LEU A 3 -22.80 -4.23 11.67
C LEU A 3 -23.97 -4.38 10.68
N SER A 4 -24.26 -3.33 9.91
CA SER A 4 -25.22 -3.34 8.81
C SER A 4 -24.84 -2.28 7.76
N ALA A 5 -25.20 -2.53 6.51
CA ALA A 5 -25.00 -1.61 5.39
C ALA A 5 -26.20 -0.64 5.21
N ASP A 6 -26.89 -0.34 6.30
CA ASP A 6 -28.00 0.60 6.36
C ASP A 6 -27.59 1.90 7.06
N ARG A 7 -28.54 2.83 7.15
CA ARG A 7 -28.31 4.15 7.74
C ARG A 7 -27.89 4.09 9.21
N GLU A 8 -28.61 3.31 10.02
CA GLU A 8 -28.42 3.29 11.47
C GLU A 8 -27.09 2.64 11.84
N GLY A 9 -26.77 1.49 11.26
CA GLY A 9 -25.50 0.81 11.54
C GLY A 9 -24.27 1.59 11.05
N ASN A 10 -24.41 2.35 9.96
CA ASN A 10 -23.35 3.25 9.51
C ASN A 10 -23.16 4.45 10.44
N LEU A 11 -24.23 5.05 10.96
CA LEU A 11 -24.13 6.12 11.97
C LEU A 11 -23.48 5.62 13.25
N GLU A 12 -23.88 4.45 13.76
CA GLU A 12 -23.25 3.84 14.94
C GLU A 12 -21.77 3.56 14.71
N THR A 13 -21.41 3.07 13.52
CA THR A 13 -20.02 2.82 13.14
C THR A 13 -19.21 4.11 13.09
N LEU A 14 -19.78 5.18 12.53
CA LEU A 14 -19.18 6.51 12.44
C LEU A 14 -18.98 7.14 13.83
N ASP A 15 -19.98 7.06 14.71
CA ASP A 15 -19.89 7.54 16.09
C ASP A 15 -18.80 6.78 16.87
N MET A 16 -18.75 5.47 16.70
CA MET A 16 -17.71 4.64 17.32
C MET A 16 -16.32 5.00 16.79
N ALA A 17 -16.19 5.20 15.47
CA ALA A 17 -14.92 5.65 14.88
C ALA A 17 -14.49 7.01 15.44
N LEU A 18 -15.42 7.96 15.57
CA LEU A 18 -15.15 9.28 16.14
C LEU A 18 -14.57 9.18 17.56
N ARG A 19 -15.19 8.36 18.42
CA ARG A 19 -14.74 8.15 19.81
C ARG A 19 -13.30 7.61 19.89
N HIS A 20 -12.84 6.90 18.87
CA HIS A 20 -11.51 6.30 18.81
C HIS A 20 -10.54 7.04 17.87
N GLY A 21 -10.92 8.21 17.36
CA GLY A 21 -10.07 8.99 16.46
C GLY A 21 -9.83 8.33 15.10
N LEU A 22 -10.74 7.45 14.67
CA LEU A 22 -10.70 6.78 13.37
C LEU A 22 -11.60 7.50 12.37
N LYS A 23 -11.35 7.25 11.08
CA LYS A 23 -12.24 7.63 9.99
C LYS A 23 -12.75 6.37 9.28
N VAL A 24 -13.91 6.48 8.64
CA VAL A 24 -14.59 5.35 7.99
C VAL A 24 -14.94 5.71 6.55
N TYR A 25 -14.67 4.76 5.64
CA TYR A 25 -15.33 4.70 4.35
C TYR A 25 -16.66 3.97 4.53
N VAL A 26 -17.77 4.68 4.36
CA VAL A 26 -19.10 4.13 4.58
C VAL A 26 -19.45 3.15 3.46
N PHE A 27 -19.76 1.91 3.84
CA PHE A 27 -20.34 0.89 2.97
C PHE A 27 -21.84 0.88 3.18
N ASP A 28 -22.61 1.33 2.18
CA ASP A 28 -24.06 1.47 2.29
C ASP A 28 -24.76 0.84 1.08
N SER A 29 -25.80 0.06 1.36
CA SER A 29 -26.58 -0.69 0.37
C SER A 29 -27.27 0.18 -0.69
N ARG A 30 -27.42 1.49 -0.44
CA ARG A 30 -28.04 2.45 -1.36
C ARG A 30 -27.16 2.82 -2.56
N ILE A 31 -25.86 2.52 -2.53
CA ILE A 31 -24.89 2.91 -3.57
C ILE A 31 -25.26 2.38 -4.97
N GLY A 32 -26.03 1.29 -5.07
CA GLY A 32 -26.51 0.73 -6.35
C GLY A 32 -27.99 0.98 -6.67
N GLN A 33 -28.72 1.73 -5.85
CA GLN A 33 -30.20 1.81 -5.93
C GLN A 33 -30.72 3.03 -6.74
N GLY A 34 -29.83 3.71 -7.46
CA GLY A 34 -30.16 4.87 -8.29
C GLY A 34 -29.93 6.21 -7.59
N ASP A 35 -29.98 7.28 -8.39
CA ASP A 35 -29.45 8.61 -8.01
C ASP A 35 -30.13 9.22 -6.78
N GLY A 36 -31.45 9.02 -6.62
CA GLY A 36 -32.18 9.49 -5.44
C GLY A 36 -31.70 8.84 -4.14
N LYS A 37 -31.42 7.53 -4.16
CA LYS A 37 -30.92 6.80 -3.00
C LYS A 37 -29.46 7.13 -2.67
N ILE A 38 -28.64 7.42 -3.69
CA ILE A 38 -27.29 7.93 -3.49
C ILE A 38 -27.35 9.32 -2.83
N ALA A 39 -28.26 10.20 -3.25
CA ALA A 39 -28.41 11.51 -2.63
C ALA A 39 -28.87 11.43 -1.17
N GLU A 40 -29.83 10.56 -0.84
CA GLU A 40 -30.22 10.26 0.54
C GLU A 40 -29.03 9.79 1.38
N MET A 41 -28.27 8.81 0.86
CA MET A 41 -27.07 8.28 1.51
C MET A 41 -26.02 9.34 1.79
N VAL A 42 -25.68 10.17 0.79
CA VAL A 42 -24.69 11.24 0.97
C VAL A 42 -25.16 12.24 2.02
N ASN A 43 -26.43 12.67 1.95
CA ASN A 43 -26.98 13.63 2.92
C ASN A 43 -27.01 13.11 4.36
N ASP A 44 -27.16 11.81 4.57
CA ASP A 44 -27.15 11.22 5.92
C ASP A 44 -25.77 11.29 6.60
N PHE A 45 -24.68 11.29 5.82
CA PHE A 45 -23.33 11.09 6.37
C PHE A 45 -22.33 12.22 6.11
N LYS A 46 -22.54 13.08 5.09
CA LYS A 46 -21.54 14.05 4.61
C LYS A 46 -20.97 14.96 5.71
N ASP A 47 -21.82 15.34 6.67
CA ASP A 47 -21.47 16.24 7.76
C ASP A 47 -20.89 15.51 8.99
N HIS A 48 -20.86 14.16 8.97
CA HIS A 48 -20.34 13.40 10.08
C HIS A 48 -18.81 13.54 10.18
N PRO A 49 -18.25 13.95 11.33
CA PRO A 49 -16.82 14.26 11.44
C PRO A 49 -15.93 13.04 11.19
N ALA A 50 -16.37 11.83 11.52
CA ALA A 50 -15.62 10.59 11.27
C ALA A 50 -15.71 10.05 9.82
N LEU A 51 -16.47 10.68 8.92
CA LEU A 51 -16.54 10.24 7.54
C LEU A 51 -15.23 10.56 6.80
N ALA A 52 -14.53 9.53 6.34
CA ALA A 52 -13.42 9.64 5.38
C ALA A 52 -13.93 9.71 3.94
N GLY A 53 -14.95 8.90 3.63
CA GLY A 53 -15.48 8.81 2.29
C GLY A 53 -16.56 7.75 2.16
N TYR A 54 -16.91 7.44 0.92
CA TYR A 54 -17.91 6.44 0.57
C TYR A 54 -17.23 5.30 -0.15
N TYR A 55 -17.56 4.07 0.22
CA TYR A 55 -17.16 2.89 -0.54
C TYR A 55 -18.04 2.77 -1.79
N ILE A 56 -17.41 2.79 -2.96
CA ILE A 56 -18.10 2.73 -4.25
C ILE A 56 -18.24 1.29 -4.72
N THR A 57 -17.12 0.59 -4.89
CA THR A 57 -17.11 -0.80 -5.36
C THR A 57 -15.75 -1.46 -5.14
N ASP A 58 -15.74 -2.80 -5.11
CA ASP A 58 -14.54 -3.62 -5.09
C ASP A 58 -14.13 -3.97 -6.52
N GLU A 59 -12.85 -3.80 -6.81
CA GLU A 59 -12.15 -4.55 -7.87
C GLU A 59 -12.95 -4.63 -9.20
N PRO A 60 -13.36 -3.51 -9.82
CA PRO A 60 -14.10 -3.55 -11.06
C PRO A 60 -13.18 -4.07 -12.18
N ASP A 61 -13.64 -5.07 -12.92
CA ASP A 61 -12.96 -5.56 -14.12
C ASP A 61 -13.15 -4.61 -15.32
N THR A 62 -12.56 -4.96 -16.47
CA THR A 62 -12.64 -4.19 -17.73
C THR A 62 -14.07 -3.80 -18.10
N SER A 63 -15.04 -4.70 -17.92
CA SER A 63 -16.43 -4.48 -18.29
C SER A 63 -17.18 -3.59 -17.29
N ARG A 64 -16.81 -3.65 -16.02
CA ARG A 64 -17.42 -2.87 -14.92
C ARG A 64 -16.77 -1.51 -14.68
N LEU A 65 -15.59 -1.24 -15.24
CA LEU A 65 -14.85 0.00 -14.94
C LEU A 65 -15.66 1.26 -15.26
N ARG A 66 -16.38 1.30 -16.38
CA ARG A 66 -17.17 2.48 -16.77
C ARG A 66 -18.26 2.80 -15.75
N SER A 67 -19.06 1.81 -15.36
CA SER A 67 -20.15 2.02 -14.39
C SER A 67 -19.61 2.37 -13.00
N ALA A 68 -18.46 1.81 -12.61
CA ALA A 68 -17.78 2.18 -11.37
C ALA A 68 -17.37 3.67 -11.36
N VAL A 69 -16.76 4.16 -12.46
CA VAL A 69 -16.40 5.58 -12.61
C VAL A 69 -17.64 6.49 -12.60
N GLU A 70 -18.70 6.12 -13.34
CA GLU A 70 -19.95 6.89 -13.35
C GLU A 70 -20.56 7.01 -11.96
N LEU A 71 -20.52 5.94 -11.16
CA LEU A 71 -21.01 5.90 -9.79
C LEU A 71 -20.16 6.73 -8.83
N MET A 72 -18.83 6.61 -8.92
CA MET A 72 -17.87 7.43 -8.20
C MET A 72 -18.13 8.92 -8.44
N LEU A 73 -18.30 9.32 -9.71
CA LEU A 73 -18.57 10.72 -10.08
C LEU A 73 -19.92 11.24 -9.57
N LYS A 74 -20.95 10.37 -9.46
CA LYS A 74 -22.23 10.75 -8.83
C LYS A 74 -22.03 11.13 -7.37
N VAL A 75 -21.28 10.33 -6.61
CA VAL A 75 -20.97 10.61 -5.21
C VAL A 75 -20.12 11.88 -5.09
N LYS A 76 -19.06 12.01 -5.88
CA LYS A 76 -18.19 13.22 -5.87
C LYS A 76 -18.93 14.52 -6.21
N ARG A 77 -19.98 14.49 -7.04
CA ARG A 77 -20.83 15.67 -7.30
C ARG A 77 -21.66 16.08 -6.08
N LEU A 78 -22.09 15.11 -5.28
CA LEU A 78 -22.92 15.37 -4.09
C LEU A 78 -22.07 15.75 -2.88
N ASP A 79 -20.86 15.20 -2.78
CA ASP A 79 -19.87 15.54 -1.75
C ASP A 79 -18.45 15.58 -2.34
N PRO A 80 -18.02 16.74 -2.87
CA PRO A 80 -16.70 16.87 -3.49
C PRO A 80 -15.56 16.83 -2.48
N ALA A 81 -15.83 17.05 -1.19
CA ALA A 81 -14.82 17.12 -0.13
C ALA A 81 -14.41 15.74 0.40
N LYS A 82 -15.23 14.71 0.16
CA LYS A 82 -14.96 13.34 0.61
C LYS A 82 -14.44 12.46 -0.51
N ASP A 83 -13.74 11.39 -0.11
CA ASP A 83 -13.24 10.39 -1.04
C ASP A 83 -14.38 9.45 -1.48
N ALA A 84 -14.27 8.94 -2.70
CA ALA A 84 -15.15 7.96 -3.30
C ALA A 84 -14.31 6.72 -3.61
N TYR A 85 -14.12 5.89 -2.58
CA TYR A 85 -13.16 4.81 -2.55
C TYR A 85 -13.56 3.66 -3.48
N LEU A 86 -12.64 3.29 -4.36
CA LEU A 86 -12.61 2.01 -5.06
C LEU A 86 -11.14 1.58 -5.20
N ASN A 87 -10.93 0.28 -5.28
CA ASN A 87 -9.65 -0.38 -5.50
C ASN A 87 -9.70 -1.20 -6.79
N HIS A 88 -8.54 -1.43 -7.38
CA HIS A 88 -8.39 -2.18 -8.63
C HIS A 88 -7.84 -3.58 -8.41
N LEU A 89 -8.30 -4.49 -9.27
CA LEU A 89 -7.68 -5.79 -9.49
C LEU A 89 -6.21 -5.62 -9.89
N PRO A 90 -5.34 -6.60 -9.58
CA PRO A 90 -3.97 -6.62 -10.06
C PRO A 90 -3.88 -6.89 -11.57
N ASP A 91 -2.70 -6.66 -12.16
CA ASP A 91 -2.48 -6.82 -13.62
C ASP A 91 -2.94 -8.17 -14.17
N TRP A 92 -2.71 -9.25 -13.43
CA TRP A 92 -3.02 -10.62 -13.82
C TRP A 92 -4.51 -10.99 -13.71
N ALA A 93 -5.33 -10.15 -13.08
CA ALA A 93 -6.76 -10.41 -12.87
C ALA A 93 -7.69 -9.53 -13.73
N ILE A 94 -7.13 -8.60 -14.50
CA ILE A 94 -7.85 -7.88 -15.57
C ILE A 94 -7.96 -8.77 -16.82
N ASP A 95 -8.86 -8.45 -17.75
CA ASP A 95 -8.94 -9.15 -19.04
C ASP A 95 -7.54 -9.21 -19.67
N GLY A 96 -7.01 -10.44 -19.85
CA GLY A 96 -5.64 -10.66 -20.31
C GLY A 96 -5.34 -10.12 -21.72
N LYS A 97 -6.34 -9.58 -22.43
CA LYS A 97 -6.15 -8.85 -23.69
C LYS A 97 -5.93 -7.35 -23.50
N GLU A 98 -6.25 -6.80 -22.34
CA GLU A 98 -6.12 -5.37 -22.05
C GLU A 98 -4.79 -5.08 -21.34
N ASP A 99 -4.07 -4.07 -21.84
CA ASP A 99 -2.88 -3.56 -21.15
C ASP A 99 -3.28 -2.83 -19.85
N TYR A 100 -2.76 -3.30 -18.72
CA TYR A 100 -3.16 -2.79 -17.41
C TYR A 100 -2.76 -1.30 -17.21
N GLU A 101 -1.55 -0.91 -17.60
CA GLU A 101 -1.02 0.44 -17.36
C GLU A 101 -1.55 1.47 -18.37
N HIS A 102 -1.43 1.15 -19.65
CA HIS A 102 -1.63 2.05 -20.77
C HIS A 102 -3.06 2.01 -21.32
N SER A 103 -3.87 1.01 -20.96
CA SER A 103 -5.29 0.97 -21.27
C SER A 103 -6.17 1.05 -20.01
N PHE A 104 -6.18 0.02 -19.16
CA PHE A 104 -7.15 -0.08 -18.06
C PHE A 104 -7.04 1.09 -17.07
N LEU A 105 -5.86 1.30 -16.47
CA LEU A 105 -5.63 2.39 -15.52
C LEU A 105 -5.70 3.77 -16.19
N LYS A 106 -5.26 3.88 -17.45
CA LYS A 106 -5.42 5.13 -18.21
C LYS A 106 -6.89 5.52 -18.37
N ARG A 107 -7.76 4.57 -18.78
CA ARG A 107 -9.21 4.82 -18.91
C ARG A 107 -9.85 5.17 -17.58
N TYR A 108 -9.40 4.55 -16.48
CA TYR A 108 -9.86 4.92 -15.14
C TYR A 108 -9.53 6.38 -14.82
N VAL A 109 -8.24 6.75 -14.88
CA VAL A 109 -7.79 8.08 -14.46
C VAL A 109 -8.38 9.18 -15.36
N GLU A 110 -8.41 8.96 -16.68
CA GLU A 110 -8.99 9.93 -17.62
C GLU A 110 -10.52 10.00 -17.52
N GLY A 111 -11.19 8.88 -17.24
CA GLY A 111 -12.64 8.84 -17.10
C GLY A 111 -13.13 9.48 -15.79
N ALA A 112 -12.40 9.27 -14.69
CA ALA A 112 -12.74 9.84 -13.39
C ALA A 112 -12.26 11.29 -13.24
N GLY A 113 -11.20 11.69 -13.93
CA GLY A 113 -10.52 12.96 -13.68
C GLY A 113 -9.66 12.88 -12.41
N ARG A 114 -8.40 13.31 -12.52
CA ARG A 114 -7.40 13.27 -11.43
C ARG A 114 -7.94 13.90 -10.13
N GLU A 115 -8.65 15.01 -10.23
CA GLU A 115 -9.21 15.76 -9.10
C GLU A 115 -10.25 14.98 -8.28
N ASN A 116 -10.84 13.93 -8.86
CA ASN A 116 -11.82 13.10 -8.19
C ASN A 116 -11.19 11.89 -7.48
N ILE A 117 -9.93 11.56 -7.77
CA ILE A 117 -9.23 10.40 -7.22
C ILE A 117 -8.33 10.85 -6.07
N GLU A 118 -8.65 10.43 -4.84
CA GLU A 118 -7.77 10.66 -3.69
C GLU A 118 -6.58 9.69 -3.69
N TYR A 119 -6.85 8.40 -3.92
CA TYR A 119 -5.84 7.34 -4.03
C TYR A 119 -6.07 6.45 -5.25
N LEU A 120 -4.99 6.17 -5.99
CA LEU A 120 -4.95 5.05 -6.92
C LEU A 120 -4.72 3.76 -6.11
N ALA A 121 -5.80 3.08 -5.74
CA ALA A 121 -5.78 1.88 -4.92
C ALA A 121 -5.82 0.59 -5.75
N PHE A 122 -5.05 -0.41 -5.33
CA PHE A 122 -5.07 -1.75 -5.94
C PHE A 122 -4.78 -2.83 -4.89
N ASP A 123 -5.14 -4.07 -5.24
CA ASP A 123 -5.01 -5.23 -4.40
C ASP A 123 -4.10 -6.26 -5.08
N ASN A 124 -2.96 -6.60 -4.46
CA ASN A 124 -2.15 -7.73 -4.92
C ASN A 124 -1.53 -8.45 -3.72
N TYR A 125 -2.13 -9.58 -3.36
CA TYR A 125 -1.73 -10.38 -2.20
C TYR A 125 -0.54 -11.30 -2.55
N PRO A 126 0.66 -11.04 -2.00
CA PRO A 126 1.88 -11.68 -2.49
C PRO A 126 2.05 -13.13 -2.00
N PHE A 127 1.48 -13.52 -0.87
CA PHE A 127 1.81 -14.80 -0.22
C PHE A 127 0.87 -15.90 -0.66
N LYS A 128 1.30 -16.65 -1.68
CA LYS A 128 0.57 -17.76 -2.30
C LYS A 128 0.91 -19.10 -1.66
N ARG A 129 0.20 -20.16 -2.09
CA ARG A 129 0.44 -21.55 -1.70
C ARG A 129 1.91 -21.99 -1.90
N GLY A 130 2.40 -22.86 -1.01
CA GLY A 130 3.68 -23.54 -1.18
C GLY A 130 4.89 -22.60 -1.12
N ASP A 131 4.83 -21.60 -0.25
CA ASP A 131 5.84 -20.54 -0.05
C ASP A 131 6.15 -19.71 -1.30
N GLN A 132 5.29 -19.79 -2.32
CA GLN A 132 5.42 -18.98 -3.53
C GLN A 132 5.01 -17.53 -3.25
N LEU A 133 5.74 -16.61 -3.86
CA LEU A 133 5.29 -15.23 -4.01
C LEU A 133 4.56 -15.05 -5.34
N GLU A 134 3.57 -14.15 -5.37
CA GLU A 134 2.95 -13.69 -6.61
C GLU A 134 4.01 -13.12 -7.55
N LYS A 135 4.09 -13.69 -8.76
CA LYS A 135 5.16 -13.43 -9.73
C LYS A 135 5.20 -11.98 -10.18
N THR A 136 4.04 -11.33 -10.28
CA THR A 136 3.91 -9.94 -10.73
C THR A 136 3.71 -8.95 -9.58
N TYR A 137 3.93 -9.35 -8.32
CA TYR A 137 3.80 -8.45 -7.16
C TYR A 137 4.59 -7.14 -7.32
N PHE A 138 5.89 -7.24 -7.62
CA PHE A 138 6.71 -6.05 -7.85
C PHE A 138 6.40 -5.34 -9.18
N ASN A 139 5.91 -6.07 -10.19
CA ASN A 139 5.45 -5.46 -11.44
C ASN A 139 4.25 -4.54 -11.21
N ASN A 140 3.29 -4.94 -10.36
CA ASN A 140 2.16 -4.09 -10.01
C ASN A 140 2.57 -2.86 -9.22
N LEU A 141 3.43 -3.02 -8.21
CA LEU A 141 3.96 -1.88 -7.47
C LEU A 141 4.64 -0.88 -8.41
N GLU A 142 5.39 -1.39 -9.38
CA GLU A 142 6.06 -0.59 -10.39
C GLU A 142 5.08 0.13 -11.33
N ILE A 143 4.06 -0.57 -11.86
CA ILE A 143 3.01 0.03 -12.69
C ILE A 143 2.27 1.13 -11.92
N ILE A 144 1.80 0.82 -10.71
CA ILE A 144 1.02 1.75 -9.88
C ILE A 144 1.86 2.97 -9.50
N ARG A 145 3.16 2.78 -9.19
CA ARG A 145 4.12 3.88 -8.99
C ARG A 145 4.22 4.77 -10.22
N ARG A 146 4.41 4.20 -11.42
CA ARG A 146 4.51 4.98 -12.67
C ARG A 146 3.23 5.75 -12.99
N VAL A 147 2.06 5.12 -12.86
CA VAL A 147 0.76 5.78 -13.07
C VAL A 147 0.55 6.88 -12.03
N GLY A 148 0.85 6.61 -10.77
CA GLY A 148 0.80 7.58 -9.67
C GLY A 148 1.64 8.83 -9.97
N LEU A 149 2.90 8.64 -10.37
CA LEU A 149 3.78 9.74 -10.76
C LEU A 149 3.28 10.49 -11.99
N LYS A 150 2.84 9.77 -13.04
CA LYS A 150 2.38 10.36 -14.30
C LYS A 150 1.18 11.28 -14.11
N TYR A 151 0.23 10.91 -13.26
CA TYR A 151 -0.99 11.66 -13.03
C TYR A 151 -0.99 12.44 -11.71
N ASP A 152 0.14 12.51 -11.01
CA ASP A 152 0.28 13.15 -9.69
C ASP A 152 -0.69 12.59 -8.62
N LEU A 153 -1.00 11.29 -8.67
CA LEU A 153 -1.88 10.62 -7.72
C LEU A 153 -1.10 10.05 -6.53
N LYS A 154 -1.69 10.13 -5.34
CA LYS A 154 -1.25 9.28 -4.22
C LYS A 154 -1.62 7.84 -4.55
N THR A 155 -0.78 6.89 -4.17
CA THR A 155 -1.01 5.47 -4.42
C THR A 155 -1.39 4.74 -3.13
N SER A 156 -2.23 3.72 -3.27
CA SER A 156 -2.69 2.86 -2.18
C SER A 156 -2.48 1.41 -2.56
N SER A 157 -2.10 0.58 -1.59
CA SER A 157 -1.95 -0.86 -1.80
C SER A 157 -2.57 -1.62 -0.64
N CYS A 158 -3.26 -2.70 -0.97
CA CYS A 158 -3.66 -3.66 0.03
C CYS A 158 -2.46 -4.51 0.50
N LEU A 159 -2.38 -4.73 1.81
CA LEU A 159 -1.43 -5.56 2.52
C LEU A 159 -2.13 -6.83 3.00
N GLN A 160 -1.49 -7.98 2.83
CA GLN A 160 -2.06 -9.28 3.18
C GLN A 160 -1.92 -9.52 4.68
N SER A 161 -3.04 -9.76 5.38
CA SER A 161 -3.03 -10.19 6.79
C SER A 161 -3.75 -11.52 7.05
N PHE A 162 -4.16 -12.22 6.00
CA PHE A 162 -4.95 -13.46 6.04
C PHE A 162 -4.35 -14.57 5.19
N GLY A 163 -4.90 -15.77 5.36
CA GLY A 163 -4.90 -16.80 4.34
C GLY A 163 -6.31 -17.05 3.81
N MET A 164 -6.39 -17.65 2.62
CA MET A 164 -7.64 -18.03 1.98
C MET A 164 -7.49 -19.34 1.22
N GLY A 165 -8.53 -20.17 1.27
CA GLY A 165 -8.62 -21.40 0.51
C GLY A 165 -9.92 -21.47 -0.29
N PHE A 166 -9.84 -22.16 -1.42
CA PHE A 166 -10.95 -22.41 -2.33
C PHE A 166 -11.06 -23.91 -2.60
N ASN A 167 -12.26 -24.49 -2.48
CA ASN A 167 -12.52 -25.92 -2.68
C ASN A 167 -11.53 -26.83 -1.92
N GLY A 168 -11.32 -26.53 -0.63
CA GLY A 168 -10.41 -27.27 0.25
C GLY A 168 -8.92 -27.05 -0.01
N THR A 169 -8.56 -26.21 -0.98
CA THR A 169 -7.18 -25.92 -1.36
C THR A 169 -6.75 -24.55 -0.86
N VAL A 170 -5.65 -24.46 -0.11
CA VAL A 170 -5.07 -23.17 0.30
C VAL A 170 -4.50 -22.47 -0.94
N GLU A 171 -5.02 -21.29 -1.29
CA GLU A 171 -4.53 -20.49 -2.42
C GLU A 171 -3.65 -19.33 -1.94
N LEU A 172 -4.09 -18.64 -0.89
CA LEU A 172 -3.33 -17.64 -0.16
C LEU A 172 -2.97 -18.19 1.20
N ARG A 173 -1.67 -18.19 1.52
CA ARG A 173 -1.23 -18.57 2.87
C ARG A 173 -1.28 -17.37 3.80
N ARG A 174 -1.53 -17.61 5.08
CA ARG A 174 -1.40 -16.56 6.09
C ARG A 174 0.08 -16.18 6.22
N PRO A 175 0.44 -14.89 6.17
CA PRO A 175 1.82 -14.47 6.36
C PRO A 175 2.27 -14.60 7.82
N ASN A 176 3.58 -14.76 8.01
CA ASN A 176 4.24 -14.60 9.30
C ASN A 176 4.71 -13.14 9.54
N ALA A 177 5.33 -12.86 10.68
CA ALA A 177 5.74 -11.51 11.06
C ALA A 177 6.76 -10.86 10.09
N ASP A 178 7.68 -11.65 9.54
CA ASP A 178 8.72 -11.17 8.63
C ASP A 178 8.17 -10.86 7.24
N GLU A 179 7.14 -11.60 6.84
CA GLU A 179 6.40 -11.39 5.61
C GLU A 179 5.49 -10.17 5.69
N LEU A 180 4.81 -9.95 6.83
CA LEU A 180 4.12 -8.68 7.09
C LEU A 180 5.08 -7.50 6.96
N ARG A 181 6.31 -7.64 7.50
CA ARG A 181 7.35 -6.61 7.40
C ARG A 181 7.77 -6.36 5.95
N MET A 182 8.06 -7.42 5.19
CA MET A 182 8.42 -7.31 3.77
C MET A 182 7.30 -6.66 2.97
N ASN A 183 6.04 -7.03 3.21
CA ASN A 183 4.89 -6.45 2.52
C ASN A 183 4.78 -4.95 2.82
N VAL A 184 4.95 -4.52 4.07
CA VAL A 184 5.00 -3.09 4.45
C VAL A 184 6.15 -2.36 3.76
N TYR A 185 7.40 -2.77 3.98
CA TYR A 185 8.56 -1.99 3.55
C TYR A 185 8.79 -2.03 2.04
N SER A 186 8.34 -3.08 1.33
CA SER A 186 8.31 -3.05 -0.14
C SER A 186 7.32 -2.01 -0.66
N ASN A 187 6.10 -1.95 -0.10
CA ASN A 187 5.12 -0.92 -0.47
C ASN A 187 5.64 0.50 -0.20
N LEU A 188 6.26 0.73 0.97
CA LEU A 188 6.86 2.03 1.30
C LEU A 188 8.01 2.41 0.35
N ALA A 189 8.85 1.45 -0.06
CA ALA A 189 9.94 1.69 -1.02
C ALA A 189 9.41 2.15 -2.38
N TYR A 190 8.28 1.61 -2.81
CA TYR A 190 7.58 2.04 -4.03
C TYR A 190 6.76 3.33 -3.86
N GLY A 191 6.79 3.94 -2.68
CA GLY A 191 6.17 5.23 -2.42
C GLY A 191 4.67 5.17 -2.12
N ILE A 192 4.11 4.00 -1.80
CA ILE A 192 2.70 3.86 -1.39
C ILE A 192 2.40 4.81 -0.22
N LYS A 193 1.29 5.56 -0.35
CA LYS A 193 0.84 6.58 0.60
C LYS A 193 -0.23 6.10 1.55
N ASN A 194 -1.05 5.15 1.10
CA ASN A 194 -2.10 4.53 1.89
C ASN A 194 -1.94 3.01 1.84
N ALA A 195 -1.35 2.44 2.88
CA ALA A 195 -1.24 1.00 3.02
C ALA A 195 -2.46 0.48 3.80
N VAL A 196 -3.20 -0.46 3.23
CA VAL A 196 -4.49 -0.94 3.78
C VAL A 196 -4.35 -2.41 4.15
N TRP A 197 -4.62 -2.79 5.39
CA TRP A 197 -4.60 -4.21 5.77
C TRP A 197 -5.94 -4.87 5.42
N TYR A 198 -5.89 -5.92 4.59
CA TYR A 198 -7.07 -6.76 4.36
C TYR A 198 -6.86 -8.21 4.79
N PRO A 199 -7.83 -8.75 5.55
CA PRO A 199 -8.71 -8.06 6.49
C PRO A 199 -8.04 -7.96 7.86
N TYR A 200 -8.45 -6.95 8.63
CA TYR A 200 -8.10 -6.87 10.04
C TYR A 200 -8.76 -8.00 10.87
N TYR A 201 -10.03 -8.31 10.56
CA TYR A 201 -10.86 -9.26 11.30
C TYR A 201 -11.16 -10.50 10.45
N THR A 202 -11.06 -11.68 11.04
CA THR A 202 -11.33 -12.95 10.33
C THR A 202 -12.83 -13.09 10.11
N ARG A 203 -13.24 -13.34 8.86
CA ARG A 203 -14.63 -13.69 8.54
C ARG A 203 -14.78 -15.21 8.60
N ASP A 204 -15.73 -15.70 9.37
CA ASP A 204 -16.06 -17.12 9.40
C ASP A 204 -16.94 -17.51 8.20
N ASN A 205 -16.71 -18.73 7.69
CA ASN A 205 -17.59 -19.46 6.79
C ASN A 205 -18.19 -18.61 5.65
N LEU A 206 -17.34 -18.02 4.80
CA LEU A 206 -17.79 -17.19 3.68
C LEU A 206 -18.76 -17.96 2.78
N THR A 207 -18.38 -19.16 2.32
CA THR A 207 -19.26 -20.17 1.71
C THR A 207 -18.74 -21.58 2.05
N GLU A 208 -19.36 -22.64 1.51
CA GLU A 208 -18.84 -24.01 1.60
C GLU A 208 -17.49 -24.16 0.88
N GLU A 209 -17.33 -23.46 -0.24
CA GLU A 209 -16.15 -23.49 -1.10
C GLU A 209 -15.06 -22.51 -0.68
N LEU A 210 -15.44 -21.33 -0.17
CA LEU A 210 -14.54 -20.24 0.16
C LEU A 210 -14.30 -20.17 1.66
N ARG A 211 -13.06 -20.42 2.07
CA ARG A 211 -12.66 -20.41 3.48
C ARG A 211 -11.58 -19.36 3.73
N MET A 212 -11.83 -18.48 4.70
CA MET A 212 -10.81 -17.59 5.22
C MET A 212 -10.12 -18.23 6.44
N TYR A 213 -8.80 -18.11 6.51
CA TYR A 213 -7.99 -18.49 7.66
C TYR A 213 -7.74 -17.27 8.57
N LYS A 214 -7.21 -17.51 9.77
CA LYS A 214 -6.98 -16.47 10.80
C LYS A 214 -6.28 -15.24 10.23
N SER A 215 -6.79 -14.07 10.59
CA SER A 215 -6.25 -12.75 10.24
C SER A 215 -5.51 -12.14 11.43
N ILE A 216 -5.59 -10.81 11.65
CA ILE A 216 -5.01 -10.15 12.84
C ILE A 216 -5.85 -10.42 14.09
N ILE A 217 -7.17 -10.29 13.97
CA ILE A 217 -8.17 -10.70 14.96
C ILE A 217 -8.92 -11.90 14.40
N ASP A 218 -9.18 -12.92 15.22
CA ASP A 218 -10.02 -14.05 14.82
C ASP A 218 -11.52 -13.69 14.81
N SER A 219 -12.36 -14.63 14.40
CA SER A 219 -13.78 -14.36 14.18
C SER A 219 -14.59 -14.09 15.44
N VAL A 220 -14.09 -14.53 16.60
CA VAL A 220 -14.72 -14.32 17.91
C VAL A 220 -14.09 -13.14 18.67
N GLY A 221 -13.19 -12.39 18.03
CA GLY A 221 -12.66 -11.14 18.55
C GLY A 221 -11.37 -11.30 19.34
N VAL A 222 -10.74 -12.47 19.30
CA VAL A 222 -9.49 -12.74 20.01
C VAL A 222 -8.31 -12.31 19.14
N LYS A 223 -7.38 -11.59 19.76
CA LYS A 223 -6.11 -11.20 19.14
C LYS A 223 -5.32 -12.45 18.81
N THR A 224 -4.88 -12.55 17.56
CA THR A 224 -4.01 -13.65 17.14
C THR A 224 -2.55 -13.35 17.46
N ASP A 225 -1.68 -14.33 17.20
CA ASP A 225 -0.22 -14.20 17.20
C ASP A 225 0.31 -13.08 16.29
N MET A 226 -0.46 -12.66 15.27
CA MET A 226 -0.08 -11.57 14.36
C MET A 226 -0.44 -10.17 14.89
N TYR A 227 -1.16 -10.05 16.01
CA TYR A 227 -1.57 -8.76 16.55
C TYR A 227 -0.39 -7.87 16.95
N GLU A 228 0.63 -8.43 17.62
CA GLU A 228 1.79 -7.65 18.06
C GLU A 228 2.68 -7.21 16.89
N PRO A 229 3.05 -8.10 15.92
CA PRO A 229 3.71 -7.67 14.68
C PRO A 229 2.93 -6.60 13.93
N PHE A 230 1.62 -6.76 13.76
CA PHE A 230 0.75 -5.76 13.13
C PHE A 230 0.81 -4.42 13.86
N ARG A 231 0.70 -4.42 15.20
CA ARG A 231 0.72 -3.19 16.01
C ARG A 231 2.06 -2.47 15.86
N GLN A 232 3.17 -3.21 15.91
CA GLN A 232 4.50 -2.64 15.73
C GLN A 232 4.65 -2.02 14.34
N LEU A 233 4.31 -2.75 13.27
CA LEU A 233 4.44 -2.27 11.90
C LEU A 233 3.57 -1.03 11.63
N ASN A 234 2.34 -0.98 12.17
CA ASN A 234 1.51 0.22 12.07
C ASN A 234 2.11 1.40 12.84
N SER A 235 2.76 1.16 13.99
CA SER A 235 3.50 2.21 14.69
C SER A 235 4.66 2.73 13.86
N GLU A 236 5.47 1.84 13.26
CA GLU A 236 6.58 2.21 12.39
C GLU A 236 6.11 3.01 11.16
N MET A 237 5.07 2.52 10.46
CA MET A 237 4.46 3.24 9.33
C MET A 237 3.94 4.62 9.73
N LYS A 238 3.34 4.77 10.92
CA LYS A 238 2.85 6.07 11.41
C LYS A 238 3.98 7.08 11.61
N GLN A 239 5.16 6.64 12.06
CA GLN A 239 6.30 7.53 12.26
C GLN A 239 7.00 7.88 10.93
N LEU A 240 7.28 6.87 10.11
CA LEU A 240 7.88 7.07 8.78
C LEU A 240 6.96 7.88 7.86
N GLY A 241 5.64 7.67 7.97
CA GLY A 241 4.61 8.35 7.21
C GLY A 241 4.62 9.86 7.34
N LYS A 242 5.08 10.42 8.48
CA LYS A 242 5.28 11.87 8.67
C LYS A 242 6.20 12.48 7.60
N THR A 243 7.16 11.68 7.10
CA THR A 243 8.06 12.08 6.02
C THR A 243 7.60 11.50 4.68
N LEU A 244 7.38 10.18 4.61
CA LEU A 244 7.09 9.47 3.35
C LEU A 244 5.86 9.98 2.61
N ILE A 245 4.87 10.55 3.30
CA ILE A 245 3.65 11.10 2.67
C ILE A 245 3.97 12.23 1.68
N HIS A 246 5.10 12.91 1.86
CA HIS A 246 5.53 14.05 1.04
C HIS A 246 6.53 13.68 -0.06
N LEU A 247 7.03 12.44 -0.09
CA LEU A 247 8.10 12.04 -1.00
C LEU A 247 7.57 11.31 -2.23
N ASP A 248 8.08 11.61 -3.42
CA ASP A 248 7.85 10.80 -4.62
C ASP A 248 8.97 9.78 -4.80
N ALA A 249 8.63 8.50 -4.98
CA ALA A 249 9.59 7.45 -5.32
C ALA A 249 9.93 7.48 -6.81
N LEU A 250 10.84 8.38 -7.20
CA LEU A 250 11.16 8.67 -8.60
C LEU A 250 11.88 7.50 -9.29
N GLU A 251 12.78 6.84 -8.57
CA GLU A 251 13.54 5.68 -9.07
C GLU A 251 13.45 4.56 -8.05
N VAL A 252 13.17 3.34 -8.50
CA VAL A 252 13.14 2.13 -7.68
C VAL A 252 13.84 1.02 -8.44
N TYR A 253 14.87 0.45 -7.82
CA TYR A 253 15.71 -0.59 -8.42
C TYR A 253 15.86 -1.77 -7.48
N HIS A 254 16.09 -2.94 -8.07
CA HIS A 254 16.31 -4.19 -7.34
C HIS A 254 17.74 -4.69 -7.54
N CYS A 255 18.33 -5.24 -6.49
CA CYS A 255 19.60 -5.95 -6.52
C CYS A 255 19.39 -7.43 -6.18
N GLY A 256 20.40 -8.25 -6.47
CA GLY A 256 20.41 -9.69 -6.22
C GLY A 256 20.82 -10.51 -7.44
N ASP A 257 21.02 -11.81 -7.25
CA ASP A 257 21.41 -12.76 -8.31
C ASP A 257 20.31 -12.94 -9.38
N SER A 258 19.07 -12.59 -9.05
CA SER A 258 17.94 -12.57 -9.98
C SER A 258 16.99 -11.41 -9.70
N LEU A 259 16.34 -10.95 -10.78
CA LEU A 259 15.35 -9.88 -10.73
C LEU A 259 13.95 -10.46 -10.85
N TRP A 260 13.00 -9.77 -10.22
CA TRP A 260 11.58 -10.11 -10.33
C TRP A 260 11.00 -9.49 -11.59
N THR A 261 9.90 -10.07 -12.08
CA THR A 261 9.15 -9.51 -13.20
C THR A 261 8.83 -8.03 -12.94
N GLY A 262 9.09 -7.19 -13.95
CA GLY A 262 8.84 -5.75 -13.91
C GLY A 262 9.92 -4.93 -13.20
N THR A 263 10.95 -5.53 -12.60
CA THR A 263 12.00 -4.79 -11.90
C THR A 263 13.28 -4.65 -12.74
N GLN A 264 14.09 -3.66 -12.41
CA GLN A 264 15.33 -3.33 -13.12
C GLN A 264 16.49 -3.20 -12.13
N PRO A 265 17.73 -3.52 -12.55
CA PRO A 265 18.90 -3.24 -11.73
C PRO A 265 19.20 -1.75 -11.69
N PRO A 266 19.89 -1.24 -10.66
CA PRO A 266 20.29 0.16 -10.61
C PRO A 266 21.26 0.47 -11.76
N PRO A 267 21.06 1.56 -12.53
CA PRO A 267 22.01 1.99 -13.53
C PRO A 267 23.32 2.47 -12.88
N ALA A 268 24.38 2.60 -13.68
CA ALA A 268 25.70 2.97 -13.17
C ALA A 268 25.71 4.34 -12.46
N ASP A 269 24.94 5.30 -12.96
CA ASP A 269 24.84 6.66 -12.42
C ASP A 269 23.82 6.80 -11.27
N PHE A 270 23.17 5.71 -10.84
CA PHE A 270 22.28 5.74 -9.68
C PHE A 270 23.03 6.17 -8.41
N ILE A 271 22.31 6.86 -7.51
CA ILE A 271 22.86 7.59 -6.36
C ILE A 271 23.50 6.70 -5.28
N ALA A 272 23.21 5.40 -5.31
CA ALA A 272 23.68 4.42 -4.33
C ALA A 272 24.04 3.10 -5.00
N ARG A 273 25.02 2.38 -4.45
CA ARG A 273 25.39 1.04 -4.89
C ARG A 273 25.64 0.16 -3.69
N VAL A 274 25.08 -1.05 -3.72
CA VAL A 274 25.38 -2.07 -2.70
C VAL A 274 26.66 -2.79 -3.11
N THR A 275 27.59 -2.95 -2.17
CA THR A 275 28.88 -3.61 -2.43
C THR A 275 28.69 -5.09 -2.74
N ASP A 276 27.82 -5.78 -1.99
CA ASP A 276 27.40 -7.14 -2.28
C ASP A 276 26.29 -7.16 -3.35
N LYS A 277 26.65 -7.55 -4.58
CA LYS A 277 25.69 -7.65 -5.69
C LYS A 277 24.64 -8.75 -5.50
N LYS A 278 24.89 -9.71 -4.61
CA LYS A 278 23.96 -10.81 -4.31
C LYS A 278 22.90 -10.42 -3.30
N ALA A 279 23.10 -9.30 -2.60
CA ALA A 279 22.14 -8.80 -1.63
C ALA A 279 20.78 -8.53 -2.29
N GLU A 280 19.75 -9.18 -1.76
CA GLU A 280 18.37 -9.03 -2.23
C GLU A 280 17.74 -7.76 -1.67
N VAL A 281 18.00 -6.63 -2.32
CA VAL A 281 17.57 -5.32 -1.80
C VAL A 281 16.83 -4.48 -2.83
N ILE A 282 15.94 -3.65 -2.34
CA ILE A 282 15.28 -2.58 -3.09
C ILE A 282 15.97 -1.27 -2.73
N LEU A 283 16.43 -0.53 -3.73
CA LEU A 283 16.98 0.81 -3.57
C LEU A 283 16.03 1.81 -4.22
N SER A 284 15.55 2.78 -3.44
CA SER A 284 14.60 3.78 -3.94
C SER A 284 15.14 5.19 -3.72
N ARG A 285 15.27 5.98 -4.79
CA ARG A 285 15.50 7.43 -4.68
C ARG A 285 14.15 8.10 -4.58
N LEU A 286 13.92 8.74 -3.44
CA LEU A 286 12.72 9.54 -3.21
C LEU A 286 13.06 11.03 -3.14
N THR A 287 12.09 11.88 -3.49
CA THR A 287 12.26 13.34 -3.45
C THR A 287 11.04 13.99 -2.82
N ASP A 288 11.27 14.87 -1.87
CA ASP A 288 10.21 15.67 -1.27
C ASP A 288 9.59 16.61 -2.31
N LYS A 289 8.26 16.54 -2.50
CA LYS A 289 7.54 17.30 -3.53
C LYS A 289 7.78 18.81 -3.41
N ASN A 290 7.92 19.33 -2.21
CA ASN A 290 7.99 20.77 -1.94
C ASN A 290 9.44 21.26 -1.87
N SER A 291 10.22 20.70 -0.95
CA SER A 291 11.58 21.14 -0.64
C SER A 291 12.64 20.59 -1.60
N LYS A 292 12.28 19.60 -2.43
CA LYS A 292 13.19 18.89 -3.35
C LYS A 292 14.36 18.20 -2.65
N LYS A 293 14.27 17.98 -1.33
CA LYS A 293 15.23 17.19 -0.57
C LYS A 293 15.20 15.74 -1.06
N GLU A 294 16.39 15.16 -1.20
CA GLU A 294 16.55 13.79 -1.65
C GLU A 294 16.62 12.83 -0.48
N TYR A 295 16.05 11.64 -0.71
CA TYR A 295 16.02 10.56 0.24
C TYR A 295 16.39 9.25 -0.46
N LEU A 296 16.99 8.34 0.29
CA LEU A 296 17.28 6.98 -0.13
C LEU A 296 16.56 6.03 0.82
N MET A 297 15.70 5.16 0.29
CA MET A 297 15.17 4.04 1.04
C MET A 297 15.86 2.76 0.60
N ILE A 298 16.33 1.99 1.59
CA ILE A 298 17.03 0.71 1.40
C ILE A 298 16.19 -0.34 2.11
N THR A 299 15.68 -1.32 1.36
CA THR A 299 14.79 -2.37 1.88
C THR A 299 15.37 -3.74 1.58
N ASN A 300 15.47 -4.60 2.60
CA ASN A 300 15.74 -6.02 2.46
C ASN A 300 14.50 -6.69 1.88
N ARG A 301 14.60 -7.18 0.64
CA ARG A 301 13.50 -7.86 -0.04
C ARG A 301 13.29 -9.28 0.48
N SER A 302 14.31 -9.88 1.11
CA SER A 302 14.22 -11.22 1.67
C SER A 302 13.47 -11.19 3.00
N PHE A 303 12.37 -11.94 3.10
CA PHE A 303 11.66 -12.20 4.37
C PHE A 303 12.17 -13.46 5.08
N LEU A 304 13.22 -14.10 4.56
CA LEU A 304 13.79 -15.33 5.13
C LEU A 304 15.06 -15.08 5.93
N LYS A 305 15.85 -14.04 5.56
CA LYS A 305 17.18 -13.81 6.12
C LYS A 305 17.39 -12.33 6.42
N PRO A 306 18.06 -12.00 7.54
CA PRO A 306 18.57 -10.66 7.75
C PRO A 306 19.67 -10.35 6.71
N SER A 307 19.97 -9.06 6.55
CA SER A 307 21.01 -8.60 5.65
C SER A 307 21.87 -7.55 6.31
N GLN A 308 23.19 -7.72 6.23
CA GLN A 308 24.18 -6.70 6.58
C GLN A 308 24.77 -6.17 5.28
N LEU A 309 24.67 -4.86 5.07
CA LEU A 309 25.04 -4.23 3.81
C LEU A 309 26.03 -3.10 4.05
N GLU A 310 26.92 -2.93 3.08
CA GLU A 310 27.61 -1.67 2.84
C GLU A 310 27.02 -1.04 1.58
N VAL A 311 26.51 0.17 1.72
CA VAL A 311 25.90 0.94 0.62
C VAL A 311 26.73 2.17 0.36
N LYS A 312 27.37 2.22 -0.80
CA LYS A 312 28.21 3.33 -1.24
C LYS A 312 27.36 4.38 -1.96
N LEU A 313 27.42 5.62 -1.50
CA LEU A 313 26.83 6.76 -2.19
C LEU A 313 27.75 7.23 -3.32
N THR A 314 27.21 7.37 -4.51
CA THR A 314 27.95 7.77 -5.72
C THR A 314 27.91 9.27 -5.95
N THR A 315 26.94 9.96 -5.34
CA THR A 315 26.79 11.41 -5.39
C THR A 315 27.44 12.08 -4.17
N PRO A 316 27.96 13.31 -4.31
CA PRO A 316 28.43 14.08 -3.16
C PRO A 316 27.26 14.40 -2.21
N VAL A 317 27.39 13.96 -0.96
CA VAL A 317 26.50 14.33 0.15
C VAL A 317 27.37 14.87 1.29
N LYS A 318 26.91 15.91 1.98
CA LYS A 318 27.57 16.44 3.18
C LYS A 318 27.11 15.75 4.45
N GLU A 319 25.86 15.29 4.46
CA GLU A 319 25.23 14.72 5.64
C GLU A 319 24.24 13.62 5.23
N VAL A 320 24.16 12.57 6.03
CA VAL A 320 23.17 11.49 5.89
C VAL A 320 22.51 11.28 7.24
N MET A 321 21.19 11.46 7.30
CA MET A 321 20.39 11.25 8.50
C MET A 321 19.35 10.15 8.26
N GLU A 322 19.20 9.22 9.21
CA GLU A 322 18.15 8.20 9.15
C GLU A 322 16.87 8.80 9.74
N ILE A 323 15.75 8.63 9.02
CA ILE A 323 14.44 8.95 9.56
C ILE A 323 14.03 7.78 10.46
N SER A 324 14.02 8.01 11.77
CA SER A 324 13.73 6.98 12.75
C SER A 324 12.30 6.48 12.62
N LYS A 325 12.14 5.15 12.54
CA LYS A 325 10.83 4.48 12.56
C LYS A 325 10.15 4.49 13.94
N THR A 326 10.84 4.97 14.98
CA THR A 326 10.32 5.00 16.36
C THR A 326 9.67 6.34 16.71
N ASP A 327 10.19 7.44 16.20
CA ASP A 327 9.70 8.80 16.51
C ASP A 327 9.49 9.70 15.27
N GLY A 328 10.00 9.29 14.11
CA GLY A 328 9.88 10.01 12.84
C GLY A 328 10.90 11.13 12.67
N ASN A 329 11.82 11.31 13.61
CA ASN A 329 12.81 12.39 13.55
C ASN A 329 14.07 11.95 12.77
N PRO A 330 14.73 12.89 12.08
CA PRO A 330 16.05 12.62 11.52
C PRO A 330 17.09 12.45 12.64
N GLY A 331 17.87 11.37 12.57
CA GLY A 331 18.90 11.03 13.54
C GLY A 331 20.25 10.70 12.91
N LYS A 332 21.25 10.44 13.76
CA LYS A 332 22.58 10.01 13.34
C LYS A 332 22.53 8.67 12.61
N THR A 333 23.51 8.44 11.75
CA THR A 333 23.66 7.22 10.95
C THR A 333 25.07 6.67 11.11
N SER A 334 25.29 5.48 10.55
CA SER A 334 26.58 4.85 10.34
C SER A 334 27.33 5.40 9.11
N TYR A 335 26.93 6.56 8.59
CA TYR A 335 27.54 7.13 7.39
C TYR A 335 28.99 7.55 7.63
N ASP A 336 29.91 6.94 6.89
CA ASP A 336 31.30 7.35 6.78
C ASP A 336 31.48 8.30 5.58
N ASN A 337 31.81 9.56 5.85
CA ASN A 337 32.02 10.58 4.83
C ASN A 337 33.29 10.35 3.99
N VAL A 338 34.30 9.66 4.53
CA VAL A 338 35.55 9.37 3.79
C VAL A 338 35.30 8.28 2.75
N GLY A 339 34.73 7.14 3.16
CA GLY A 339 34.35 6.05 2.27
C GLY A 339 33.10 6.33 1.43
N LYS A 340 32.30 7.32 1.83
CA LYS A 340 30.94 7.60 1.34
C LYS A 340 30.02 6.38 1.47
N THR A 341 30.12 5.68 2.60
CA THR A 341 29.44 4.40 2.81
C THR A 341 28.50 4.47 4.00
N ILE A 342 27.34 3.83 3.87
CA ILE A 342 26.42 3.55 4.98
C ILE A 342 26.52 2.05 5.29
N THR A 343 26.82 1.70 6.54
CA THR A 343 26.76 0.30 7.01
C THR A 343 25.43 0.06 7.69
N ILE A 344 24.66 -0.92 7.22
CA ILE A 344 23.27 -1.10 7.64
C ILE A 344 22.98 -2.58 7.92
N ASP A 345 22.36 -2.83 9.07
CA ASP A 345 21.76 -4.13 9.39
C ASP A 345 20.24 -4.03 9.23
N LEU A 346 19.68 -4.98 8.49
CA LEU A 346 18.26 -5.12 8.19
C LEU A 346 17.76 -6.49 8.65
N LEU A 347 16.67 -6.50 9.41
CA LEU A 347 15.88 -7.70 9.65
C LEU A 347 15.30 -8.24 8.32
N PRO A 348 14.83 -9.50 8.29
CA PRO A 348 14.08 -9.99 7.14
C PRO A 348 12.91 -9.05 6.80
N GLY A 349 12.83 -8.59 5.56
CA GLY A 349 11.76 -7.70 5.07
C GLY A 349 11.83 -6.25 5.54
N GLU A 350 12.83 -5.84 6.33
CA GLU A 350 12.92 -4.47 6.87
C GLU A 350 13.43 -3.46 5.83
N GLY A 351 13.08 -2.19 6.00
CA GLY A 351 13.75 -1.10 5.30
C GLY A 351 14.08 0.09 6.20
N ARG A 352 14.98 0.95 5.72
CA ARG A 352 15.38 2.20 6.38
C ARG A 352 15.37 3.35 5.40
N LEU A 353 14.96 4.52 5.88
CA LEU A 353 14.85 5.75 5.11
C LEU A 353 15.93 6.73 5.53
N TYR A 354 16.69 7.24 4.58
CA TYR A 354 17.78 8.19 4.79
C TYR A 354 17.48 9.50 4.07
N ARG A 355 17.64 10.63 4.75
CA ARG A 355 17.69 11.96 4.14
C ARG A 355 19.13 12.26 3.72
N LEU A 356 19.30 12.70 2.48
CA LEU A 356 20.59 13.06 1.90
C LEU A 356 20.74 14.58 1.86
N GLY A 357 21.64 15.12 2.67
CA GLY A 357 21.98 16.54 2.73
C GLY A 357 23.10 16.89 1.76
N LYS A 358 22.91 17.93 0.95
CA LYS A 358 23.90 18.43 -0.03
C LYS A 358 24.77 19.57 0.50
#